data_AF-A0A7V7FLN9-F1
#
_entry.id   AF-A0A7V7FLN9-F1
#
_cell.length_a   1.000
_cell.length_b   1.000
_cell.length_c   1.000
_cell.angle_alpha   90.00
_cell.angle_beta   90.00
_cell.angle_gamma   90.00
#
_symmetry.space_group_name_H-M   'P 1'
#
loop_
_entity.id
_entity.type
_entity.pdbx_description
1 polymer ?
#
loop_
_entity_poly.entity_id
_entity_poly.type
_entity_poly.pdbx_seq_one_letter_code
_entity_poly.pdbx_strand_id
1 'polypeptide(L)'
;MTETETPRRPRAIAVFSQKGGVGKTTTASNIAVALAAAGKEVILMDLDSQGNVMSSFCGQPAPLVGAYDFLVEAVSFAETWKRMPFANLSIIPATKALAGMELEFASFEKPQFALRDRLASVSTEADYIIIDCPPALGLLPVNALVAASSVIIPVQCEPFAHDGLINTLYSINKIQSNLNPGLTVHSFLLTMISGEDITRKMAAIIRREFGPRVYATEISRAPEVAAAAARDVPLTVFDPDCLALIGYVGFVAEFLARERSMKDVPADMSAGAPEQVAGAAAPPDILEFNEMVFARLRKWKQALEKQDAPSFIEDSVPSRLAKAGVLSASAPPWPETEGEQAPI
;
A
#
# COMPACT_ATOMS: atom_id res chain seq x y z
N MET A 1 22.71 -26.62 -17.94
CA MET A 1 22.41 -25.20 -18.21
C MET A 1 21.28 -24.84 -17.27
N THR A 2 21.60 -24.20 -16.15
CA THR A 2 20.60 -23.69 -15.21
C THR A 2 19.94 -22.50 -15.91
N GLU A 3 18.65 -22.62 -16.22
CA GLU A 3 17.84 -21.46 -16.57
C GLU A 3 18.03 -20.43 -15.46
N THR A 4 18.69 -19.32 -15.77
CA THR A 4 18.72 -18.17 -14.89
C THR A 4 17.30 -17.64 -14.84
N GLU A 5 16.52 -18.08 -13.86
CA GLU A 5 15.23 -17.48 -13.52
C GLU A 5 15.46 -15.97 -13.39
N THR A 6 14.80 -15.20 -14.25
CA THR A 6 14.77 -13.75 -14.15
C THR A 6 14.27 -13.39 -12.75
N PRO A 7 14.98 -12.52 -12.00
CA PRO A 7 14.57 -12.19 -10.64
C PRO A 7 13.14 -11.67 -10.66
N ARG A 8 12.26 -12.35 -9.91
CA ARG A 8 10.84 -12.02 -9.81
C ARG A 8 10.71 -10.62 -9.21
N ARG A 9 10.40 -9.63 -10.05
CA ARG A 9 10.15 -8.26 -9.59
C ARG A 9 8.81 -8.20 -8.86
N PRO A 10 8.72 -7.50 -7.71
CA PRO A 10 7.45 -7.30 -7.01
C PRO A 10 6.47 -6.55 -7.91
N ARG A 11 5.18 -6.87 -7.80
CA ARG A 11 4.13 -6.09 -8.45
C ARG A 11 3.80 -4.87 -7.59
N ALA A 12 4.13 -3.69 -8.08
CA ALA A 12 3.81 -2.43 -7.42
C ALA A 12 2.37 -2.00 -7.74
N ILE A 13 1.57 -1.76 -6.69
CA ILE A 13 0.16 -1.40 -6.79
C ILE A 13 -0.05 -0.08 -6.05
N ALA A 14 -0.40 0.97 -6.78
CA ALA A 14 -0.71 2.26 -6.18
C ALA A 14 -2.17 2.29 -5.70
N VAL A 15 -2.42 2.88 -4.53
CA VAL A 15 -3.76 3.20 -4.04
C VAL A 15 -3.94 4.70 -4.13
N PHE A 16 -4.63 5.17 -5.16
CA PHE A 16 -4.69 6.59 -5.50
C PHE A 16 -6.12 7.09 -5.75
N SER A 17 -6.39 8.30 -5.27
CA SER A 17 -7.59 9.07 -5.56
C SER A 17 -7.33 10.53 -5.21
N GLN A 18 -7.72 11.44 -6.11
CA GLN A 18 -7.51 12.87 -5.91
C GLN A 18 -8.32 13.42 -4.74
N LYS A 19 -9.49 12.83 -4.46
CA LYS A 19 -10.34 13.23 -3.33
C LYS A 19 -9.70 12.77 -2.01
N GLY A 20 -9.63 13.68 -1.05
CA GLY A 20 -9.28 13.36 0.34
C GLY A 20 -10.39 12.56 1.02
N GLY A 21 -10.05 11.77 2.05
CA GLY A 21 -11.04 11.09 2.89
C GLY A 21 -11.76 9.87 2.29
N VAL A 22 -11.47 9.47 1.05
CA VAL A 22 -12.14 8.31 0.40
C VAL A 22 -11.69 6.93 0.90
N GLY A 23 -10.81 6.89 1.91
CA GLY A 23 -10.27 5.64 2.47
C GLY A 23 -9.06 5.06 1.74
N LYS A 24 -8.15 5.90 1.20
CA LYS A 24 -6.89 5.46 0.57
C LYS A 24 -6.00 4.67 1.53
N THR A 25 -5.52 5.32 2.59
CA THR A 25 -4.71 4.70 3.64
C THR A 25 -5.40 3.49 4.27
N THR A 26 -6.69 3.60 4.58
CA THR A 26 -7.48 2.48 5.10
C THR A 26 -7.49 1.31 4.12
N THR A 27 -7.66 1.57 2.83
CA THR A 27 -7.61 0.53 1.80
C THR A 27 -6.22 -0.07 1.68
N ALA A 28 -5.18 0.75 1.47
CA ALA A 28 -3.79 0.30 1.34
C ALA A 28 -3.36 -0.58 2.53
N SER A 29 -3.68 -0.13 3.74
CA SER A 29 -3.41 -0.85 4.99
C SER A 29 -4.11 -2.20 5.05
N ASN A 30 -5.43 -2.23 4.86
CA ASN A 30 -6.20 -3.46 5.04
C ASN A 30 -5.96 -4.48 3.92
N ILE A 31 -5.75 -4.04 2.67
CA ILE A 31 -5.39 -4.96 1.59
C ILE A 31 -3.99 -5.54 1.80
N ALA A 32 -3.04 -4.76 2.32
CA ALA A 32 -1.69 -5.25 2.61
C ALA A 32 -1.72 -6.35 3.69
N VAL A 33 -2.48 -6.15 4.77
CA VAL A 33 -2.66 -7.17 5.81
C VAL A 33 -3.41 -8.39 5.27
N ALA A 34 -4.47 -8.20 4.49
CA ALA A 34 -5.24 -9.32 3.93
C ALA A 34 -4.44 -10.14 2.90
N LEU A 35 -3.60 -9.49 2.07
CA LEU A 35 -2.66 -10.16 1.18
C LEU A 35 -1.59 -10.95 1.95
N ALA A 36 -1.04 -10.37 3.02
CA ALA A 36 -0.11 -11.06 3.92
C ALA A 36 -0.77 -12.25 4.62
N ALA A 37 -2.03 -12.09 5.05
CA ALA A 37 -2.83 -13.17 5.62
C ALA A 37 -3.11 -14.27 4.59
N ALA A 38 -3.27 -13.92 3.31
CA ALA A 38 -3.34 -14.86 2.19
C ALA A 38 -1.98 -15.51 1.82
N GLY A 39 -0.92 -15.22 2.57
CA GLY A 39 0.41 -15.83 2.43
C GLY A 39 1.32 -15.15 1.40
N LYS A 40 0.99 -13.95 0.94
CA LYS A 40 1.87 -13.15 0.06
C LYS A 40 2.91 -12.40 0.87
N GLU A 41 4.14 -12.27 0.37
CA GLU A 41 5.11 -11.33 0.93
C GLU A 41 4.76 -9.92 0.44
N VAL A 42 4.44 -9.02 1.36
CA VAL A 42 3.93 -7.68 1.06
C VAL A 42 4.79 -6.61 1.72
N ILE A 43 5.11 -5.57 0.96
CA ILE A 43 5.66 -4.31 1.47
C ILE A 43 4.61 -3.22 1.28
N LEU A 44 4.17 -2.59 2.36
CA LEU A 44 3.33 -1.40 2.32
C LEU A 44 4.21 -0.15 2.42
N MET A 45 4.24 0.67 1.39
CA MET A 45 4.98 1.92 1.33
C MET A 45 4.03 3.09 1.55
N ASP A 46 4.29 3.91 2.55
CA ASP A 46 3.53 5.12 2.85
C ASP A 46 4.25 6.34 2.24
N LEU A 47 3.62 6.96 1.23
CA LEU A 47 4.10 8.20 0.61
C LEU A 47 3.31 9.42 1.07
N ASP A 48 2.36 9.29 1.99
CA ASP A 48 1.65 10.42 2.56
C ASP A 48 2.45 10.99 3.74
N SER A 49 2.86 12.26 3.65
CA SER A 49 3.64 12.92 4.71
C SER A 49 2.91 13.00 6.05
N GLN A 50 1.60 12.75 6.09
CA GLN A 50 0.83 12.61 7.33
C GLN A 50 1.21 11.34 8.13
N GLY A 51 1.80 10.33 7.49
CA GLY A 51 2.27 9.12 8.17
C GLY A 51 1.18 8.27 8.81
N ASN A 52 -0.03 8.30 8.22
CA ASN A 52 -1.21 7.66 8.78
C ASN A 52 -1.11 6.13 8.78
N VAL A 53 -0.25 5.52 7.97
CA VAL A 53 -0.05 4.06 8.00
C VAL A 53 0.53 3.63 9.35
N MET A 54 1.66 4.23 9.77
CA MET A 54 2.33 3.80 11.01
C MET A 54 1.47 4.02 12.25
N SER A 55 0.82 5.18 12.36
CA SER A 55 -0.09 5.47 13.47
C SER A 55 -1.23 4.46 13.51
N SER A 56 -1.88 4.19 12.37
CA SER A 56 -2.98 3.22 12.29
C SER A 56 -2.58 1.78 12.58
N PHE A 57 -1.29 1.44 12.50
CA PHE A 57 -0.81 0.06 12.72
C PHE A 57 -0.31 -0.22 14.14
N CYS A 58 0.27 0.79 14.79
CA CYS A 58 1.01 0.57 16.02
C CYS A 58 1.15 1.80 16.94
N GLY A 59 0.53 2.93 16.58
CA GLY A 59 0.55 4.15 17.40
C GLY A 59 1.95 4.74 17.55
N GLN A 60 2.88 4.27 16.73
CA GLN A 60 4.26 4.72 16.78
C GLN A 60 4.39 6.04 16.02
N PRO A 61 5.21 6.97 16.53
CA PRO A 61 5.54 8.17 15.78
C PRO A 61 6.26 7.79 14.47
N ALA A 62 6.16 8.69 13.48
CA ALA A 62 6.91 8.55 12.23
C ALA A 62 8.41 8.34 12.54
N PRO A 63 9.04 7.28 12.00
CA PRO A 63 10.44 7.02 12.25
C PRO A 63 11.34 8.01 11.49
N LEU A 64 12.64 7.96 11.82
CA LEU A 64 13.64 8.80 11.16
C LEU A 64 13.95 8.34 9.73
N VAL A 65 13.88 7.03 9.47
CA VAL A 65 14.19 6.42 8.17
C VAL A 65 12.93 5.81 7.57
N GLY A 66 12.68 6.07 6.29
CA GLY A 66 11.54 5.54 5.56
C GLY A 66 11.54 5.93 4.08
N ALA A 67 10.36 6.24 3.55
CA ALA A 67 10.16 6.45 2.11
C ALA A 67 10.91 7.68 1.57
N TYR A 68 11.05 8.75 2.36
CA TYR A 68 11.87 9.92 1.97
C TYR A 68 13.32 9.50 1.72
N ASP A 69 13.93 8.82 2.70
CA ASP A 69 15.34 8.40 2.67
C ASP A 69 15.61 7.45 1.51
N PHE A 70 14.64 6.61 1.18
CA PHE A 70 14.68 5.76 0.00
C PHE A 70 14.69 6.57 -1.30
N LEU A 71 13.84 7.59 -1.43
CA LEU A 71 13.74 8.41 -2.63
C LEU A 71 15.01 9.24 -2.89
N VAL A 72 15.60 9.78 -1.82
CA VAL A 72 16.82 10.60 -1.89
C VAL A 72 18.12 9.77 -1.86
N GLU A 73 18.04 8.44 -1.79
CA GLU A 73 19.20 7.52 -1.69
C GLU A 73 20.11 7.78 -0.48
N ALA A 74 19.55 8.22 0.63
CA ALA A 74 20.30 8.38 1.87
C ALA A 74 20.66 7.02 2.51
N VAL A 75 19.87 5.97 2.22
CA VAL A 75 20.01 4.63 2.83
C VAL A 75 19.73 3.53 1.80
N SER A 76 20.15 2.30 2.12
CA SER A 76 19.80 1.13 1.30
C SER A 76 18.34 0.73 1.48
N PHE A 77 17.75 0.02 0.49
CA PHE A 77 16.38 -0.48 0.59
C PHE A 77 16.14 -1.39 1.81
N ALA A 78 17.14 -2.14 2.26
CA ALA A 78 16.99 -3.04 3.41
C ALA A 78 16.81 -2.27 4.74
N GLU A 79 17.22 -1.00 4.77
CA GLU A 79 17.13 -0.14 5.96
C GLU A 79 15.82 0.65 6.02
N THR A 80 15.08 0.71 4.91
CA THR A 80 13.89 1.57 4.79
C THR A 80 12.61 0.90 5.31
N TRP A 81 12.57 -0.43 5.39
CA TRP A 81 11.39 -1.17 5.82
C TRP A 81 11.55 -1.80 7.21
N LYS A 82 10.41 -1.99 7.88
CA LYS A 82 10.30 -2.67 9.18
C LYS A 82 9.35 -3.85 9.06
N ARG A 83 9.69 -5.00 9.67
CA ARG A 83 8.74 -6.11 9.82
C ARG A 83 7.64 -5.70 10.80
N MET A 84 6.42 -6.08 10.47
CA MET A 84 5.27 -5.91 11.34
C MET A 84 4.99 -7.20 12.13
N PRO A 85 4.22 -7.15 13.23
CA PRO A 85 3.78 -8.36 13.94
C PRO A 85 2.84 -9.26 13.11
N PHE A 86 2.48 -8.83 11.90
CA PHE A 86 1.77 -9.60 10.89
C PHE A 86 2.78 -10.32 10.00
N ALA A 87 2.78 -11.65 10.05
CA ALA A 87 3.67 -12.44 9.21
C ALA A 87 3.50 -12.05 7.73
N ASN A 88 4.62 -12.01 7.01
CA ASN A 88 4.71 -11.65 5.59
C ASN A 88 4.39 -10.19 5.27
N LEU A 89 4.27 -9.30 6.28
CA LEU A 89 4.08 -7.86 6.07
C LEU A 89 5.29 -7.07 6.55
N SER A 90 5.76 -6.17 5.70
CA SER A 90 6.72 -5.13 6.04
C SER A 90 6.16 -3.76 5.66
N ILE A 91 6.60 -2.71 6.35
CA ILE A 91 6.20 -1.33 6.05
C ILE A 91 7.42 -0.49 5.75
N ILE A 92 7.40 0.25 4.64
CA ILE A 92 8.27 1.42 4.40
C ILE A 92 7.47 2.64 4.86
N PRO A 93 7.78 3.20 6.03
CA PRO A 93 6.97 4.23 6.65
C PRO A 93 7.21 5.59 5.97
N ALA A 94 6.22 6.46 6.04
CA ALA A 94 6.43 7.87 5.80
C ALA A 94 7.27 8.48 6.92
N THR A 95 8.15 9.42 6.57
CA THR A 95 8.88 10.24 7.54
C THR A 95 8.38 11.67 7.44
N LYS A 96 8.61 12.47 8.50
CA LYS A 96 8.25 13.90 8.49
C LYS A 96 8.93 14.66 7.34
N ALA A 97 10.07 14.18 6.87
CA ALA A 97 10.84 14.79 5.77
C ALA A 97 10.11 14.71 4.42
N LEU A 98 9.16 13.79 4.22
CA LEU A 98 8.35 13.75 3.01
C LEU A 98 7.59 15.05 2.73
N ALA A 99 7.26 15.83 3.76
CA ALA A 99 6.61 17.14 3.58
C ALA A 99 7.47 18.16 2.83
N GLY A 100 8.79 17.96 2.78
CA GLY A 100 9.73 18.80 2.02
C GLY A 100 10.16 18.18 0.69
N MET A 101 9.61 17.02 0.30
CA MET A 101 10.10 16.25 -0.85
C MET A 101 10.00 17.04 -2.17
N GLU A 102 9.01 17.92 -2.31
CA GLU A 102 8.87 18.79 -3.47
C GLU A 102 10.10 19.70 -3.70
N LEU A 103 10.76 20.15 -2.64
CA LEU A 103 11.99 20.94 -2.75
C LEU A 103 13.18 20.08 -3.18
N GLU A 104 13.29 18.86 -2.66
CA GLU A 104 14.34 17.91 -3.07
C GLU A 104 14.22 17.57 -4.55
N PHE A 105 12.99 17.30 -5.01
CA PHE A 105 12.72 16.96 -6.40
C PHE A 105 13.13 18.08 -7.40
N ALA A 106 13.21 19.34 -6.97
CA ALA A 106 13.68 20.42 -7.83
C ALA A 106 15.15 20.25 -8.25
N SER A 107 15.94 19.51 -7.48
CA SER A 107 17.34 19.19 -7.79
C SER A 107 17.48 17.95 -8.68
N PHE A 108 16.41 17.17 -8.88
CA PHE A 108 16.46 15.93 -9.65
C PHE A 108 16.27 16.25 -11.13
N GLU A 109 17.00 15.57 -12.01
CA GLU A 109 16.84 15.75 -13.47
C GLU A 109 15.45 15.26 -13.94
N LYS A 110 14.99 14.16 -13.35
CA LYS A 110 13.78 13.42 -13.75
C LYS A 110 12.96 13.03 -12.52
N PRO A 111 12.49 14.00 -11.72
CA PRO A 111 11.89 13.74 -10.41
C PRO A 111 10.70 12.79 -10.46
N GLN A 112 9.90 12.81 -11.53
CA GLN A 112 8.74 11.95 -11.73
C GLN A 112 9.06 10.45 -11.85
N PHE A 113 10.32 10.10 -12.12
CA PHE A 113 10.78 8.72 -12.30
C PHE A 113 11.55 8.17 -11.11
N ALA A 114 11.82 8.99 -10.09
CA ALA A 114 12.71 8.65 -8.98
C ALA A 114 12.33 7.31 -8.32
N LEU A 115 11.07 7.13 -7.92
CA LEU A 115 10.64 5.91 -7.25
C LEU A 115 10.77 4.67 -8.14
N ARG A 116 10.42 4.77 -9.42
CA ARG A 116 10.52 3.66 -10.37
C ARG A 116 11.97 3.23 -10.53
N ASP A 117 12.85 4.19 -10.71
CA ASP A 117 14.27 3.95 -10.94
C ASP A 117 14.93 3.37 -9.67
N ARG A 118 14.52 3.83 -8.47
CA ARG A 118 14.96 3.21 -7.19
C ARG A 118 14.44 1.79 -7.04
N LEU A 119 13.17 1.53 -7.31
CA LEU A 119 12.60 0.18 -7.19
C LEU A 119 13.19 -0.80 -8.23
N ALA A 120 13.66 -0.30 -9.38
CA ALA A 120 14.28 -1.13 -10.41
C ALA A 120 15.62 -1.75 -9.97
N SER A 121 16.33 -1.13 -9.01
CA SER A 121 17.60 -1.62 -8.46
C SER A 121 17.44 -2.50 -7.22
N VAL A 122 16.22 -2.65 -6.71
CA VAL A 122 15.93 -3.42 -5.50
C VAL A 122 15.81 -4.91 -5.80
N SER A 123 16.52 -5.72 -5.01
CA SER A 123 16.26 -7.16 -4.89
C SER A 123 15.42 -7.42 -3.66
N THR A 124 14.25 -8.04 -3.83
CA THR A 124 13.32 -8.34 -2.74
C THR A 124 12.52 -9.60 -3.06
N GLU A 125 12.13 -10.33 -2.01
CA GLU A 125 11.25 -11.50 -2.09
C GLU A 125 9.76 -11.11 -2.11
N ALA A 126 9.44 -9.82 -2.02
CA ALA A 126 8.08 -9.33 -2.01
C ALA A 126 7.32 -9.74 -3.29
N ASP A 127 6.13 -10.30 -3.12
CA ASP A 127 5.17 -10.49 -4.21
C ASP A 127 4.57 -9.16 -4.63
N TYR A 128 4.28 -8.29 -3.65
CA TYR A 128 3.56 -7.03 -3.84
C TYR A 128 4.21 -5.88 -3.08
N ILE A 129 4.25 -4.71 -3.72
CA ILE A 129 4.49 -3.42 -3.05
C ILE A 129 3.20 -2.62 -3.16
N ILE A 130 2.49 -2.43 -2.05
CA ILE A 130 1.31 -1.58 -1.98
C ILE A 130 1.77 -0.17 -1.65
N ILE A 131 1.42 0.83 -2.45
CA ILE A 131 1.84 2.21 -2.27
C ILE A 131 0.62 3.04 -1.85
N ASP A 132 0.61 3.54 -0.62
CA ASP A 132 -0.37 4.52 -0.16
C ASP A 132 0.03 5.92 -0.64
N CYS A 133 -0.83 6.52 -1.46
CA CYS A 133 -0.55 7.81 -2.08
C CYS A 133 -1.21 8.96 -1.31
N PRO A 134 -0.54 10.13 -1.18
CA PRO A 134 -1.16 11.32 -0.62
C PRO A 134 -2.34 11.80 -1.49
N PRO A 135 -3.24 12.64 -0.94
CA PRO A 135 -4.29 13.29 -1.72
C PRO A 135 -3.71 14.29 -2.74
N ALA A 136 -4.54 14.68 -3.72
CA ALA A 136 -4.16 15.54 -4.84
C ALA A 136 -3.06 14.96 -5.75
N LEU A 137 -2.83 15.58 -6.91
CA LEU A 137 -1.83 15.09 -7.88
C LEU A 137 -0.57 15.97 -7.84
N GLY A 138 0.35 15.65 -6.92
CA GLY A 138 1.70 16.21 -6.85
C GLY A 138 2.78 15.25 -7.37
N LEU A 139 4.06 15.57 -7.14
CA LEU A 139 5.17 14.72 -7.60
C LEU A 139 5.25 13.37 -6.87
N LEU A 140 4.85 13.29 -5.61
CA LEU A 140 4.79 12.03 -4.86
C LEU A 140 3.77 11.03 -5.46
N PRO A 141 2.49 11.39 -5.66
CA PRO A 141 1.53 10.54 -6.38
C PRO A 141 1.94 10.21 -7.82
N VAL A 142 2.57 11.16 -8.53
CA VAL A 142 3.11 10.89 -9.87
C VAL A 142 4.18 9.81 -9.81
N ASN A 143 5.15 9.91 -8.88
CA ASN A 143 6.17 8.88 -8.68
C ASN A 143 5.56 7.50 -8.39
N ALA A 144 4.55 7.46 -7.50
CA ALA A 144 3.82 6.23 -7.19
C ALA A 144 3.22 5.59 -8.44
N LEU A 145 2.49 6.37 -9.23
CA LEU A 145 1.81 5.90 -10.45
C LEU A 145 2.80 5.54 -11.57
N VAL A 146 3.94 6.23 -11.65
CA VAL A 146 5.01 5.93 -12.60
C VAL A 146 5.77 4.65 -12.25
N ALA A 147 5.89 4.34 -10.96
CA ALA A 147 6.50 3.10 -10.48
C ALA A 147 5.54 1.90 -10.46
N ALA A 148 4.23 2.15 -10.38
CA ALA A 148 3.23 1.11 -10.25
C ALA A 148 2.96 0.34 -11.55
N SER A 149 2.73 -0.96 -11.42
CA SER A 149 2.19 -1.82 -12.49
C SER A 149 0.68 -1.59 -12.67
N SER A 150 -0.02 -1.31 -11.57
CA SER A 150 -1.45 -1.00 -11.62
C SER A 150 -1.89 -0.07 -10.50
N VAL A 151 -3.06 0.54 -10.66
CA VAL A 151 -3.67 1.45 -9.67
C VAL A 151 -5.06 0.97 -9.25
N ILE A 152 -5.29 0.95 -7.94
CA ILE A 152 -6.60 0.81 -7.31
C ILE A 152 -7.11 2.21 -6.97
N ILE A 153 -8.34 2.53 -7.35
CA ILE A 153 -8.96 3.83 -7.05
C ILE A 153 -10.10 3.64 -6.05
N PRO A 154 -9.91 3.99 -4.77
CA PRO A 154 -11.01 4.05 -3.80
C PRO A 154 -11.98 5.19 -4.15
N VAL A 155 -13.28 4.89 -4.12
CA VAL A 155 -14.35 5.83 -4.47
C VAL A 155 -15.43 5.81 -3.39
N GLN A 156 -15.57 6.92 -2.67
CA GLN A 156 -16.67 7.14 -1.75
C GLN A 156 -17.90 7.64 -2.52
N CYS A 157 -18.99 6.87 -2.50
CA CYS A 157 -20.21 7.16 -3.24
C CYS A 157 -21.07 8.26 -2.58
N GLU A 158 -20.63 9.50 -2.75
CA GLU A 158 -21.28 10.73 -2.30
C GLU A 158 -21.66 11.63 -3.50
N PRO A 159 -22.40 12.73 -3.29
CA PRO A 159 -22.52 13.77 -4.32
C PRO A 159 -21.14 14.15 -4.90
N PHE A 160 -21.06 14.31 -6.22
CA PHE A 160 -19.82 14.60 -6.97
C PHE A 160 -18.77 13.48 -7.03
N ALA A 161 -19.06 12.28 -6.51
CA ALA A 161 -18.14 11.14 -6.62
C ALA A 161 -17.81 10.78 -8.07
N HIS A 162 -18.81 10.89 -8.94
CA HIS A 162 -18.66 10.64 -10.38
C HIS A 162 -17.68 11.62 -11.04
N ASP A 163 -17.88 12.93 -10.88
CA ASP A 163 -16.97 13.96 -11.40
C ASP A 163 -15.53 13.80 -10.86
N GLY A 164 -15.40 13.51 -9.56
CA GLY A 164 -14.10 13.27 -8.93
C GLY A 164 -13.38 12.04 -9.49
N LEU A 165 -14.12 10.99 -9.84
CA LEU A 165 -13.59 9.79 -10.49
C LEU A 165 -13.14 10.10 -11.92
N ILE A 166 -13.92 10.86 -12.70
CA ILE A 166 -13.51 11.31 -14.05
C ILE A 166 -12.20 12.10 -14.00
N ASN A 167 -12.07 13.05 -13.06
CA ASN A 167 -10.86 13.85 -12.91
C ASN A 167 -9.64 13.00 -12.52
N THR A 168 -9.85 12.00 -11.66
CA THR A 168 -8.80 11.04 -11.27
C THR A 168 -8.36 10.23 -12.49
N LEU A 169 -9.30 9.72 -13.29
CA LEU A 169 -9.01 8.98 -14.51
C LEU A 169 -8.30 9.79 -15.58
N TYR A 170 -8.74 11.03 -15.81
CA TYR A 170 -8.06 11.95 -16.72
C TYR A 170 -6.58 12.11 -16.37
N SER A 171 -6.29 12.22 -15.08
CA SER A 171 -4.93 12.37 -14.56
C SER A 171 -4.09 11.11 -14.70
N ILE A 172 -4.68 9.94 -14.40
CA ILE A 172 -4.02 8.65 -14.60
C ILE A 172 -3.73 8.41 -16.09
N ASN A 173 -4.68 8.73 -16.99
CA ASN A 173 -4.49 8.58 -18.43
C ASN A 173 -3.32 9.45 -18.93
N LYS A 174 -3.15 10.68 -18.41
CA LYS A 174 -1.97 11.50 -18.74
C LYS A 174 -0.66 10.84 -18.31
N ILE A 175 -0.62 10.25 -17.11
CA ILE A 175 0.57 9.52 -16.64
C ILE A 175 0.80 8.30 -17.51
N GLN A 176 -0.24 7.56 -17.86
CA GLN A 176 -0.16 6.38 -18.71
C GLN A 176 0.41 6.74 -20.10
N SER A 177 -0.12 7.77 -20.75
CA SER A 177 0.33 8.15 -22.10
C SER A 177 1.73 8.74 -22.16
N ASN A 178 2.20 9.42 -21.10
CA ASN A 178 3.45 10.20 -21.16
C ASN A 178 4.60 9.63 -20.34
N LEU A 179 4.31 8.90 -19.25
CA LEU A 179 5.31 8.53 -18.25
C LEU A 179 5.36 7.01 -17.98
N ASN A 180 4.21 6.34 -17.95
CA ASN A 180 4.14 4.91 -17.68
C ASN A 180 3.06 4.21 -18.55
N PRO A 181 3.37 3.89 -19.82
CA PRO A 181 2.43 3.20 -20.72
C PRO A 181 1.95 1.84 -20.21
N GLY A 182 2.74 1.20 -19.34
CA GLY A 182 2.39 -0.07 -18.71
C GLY A 182 1.45 0.05 -17.49
N LEU A 183 1.15 1.27 -17.03
CA LEU A 183 0.23 1.49 -15.92
C LEU A 183 -1.18 1.05 -16.31
N THR A 184 -1.73 0.08 -15.59
CA THR A 184 -3.11 -0.36 -15.78
C THR A 184 -4.01 0.17 -14.66
N VAL A 185 -5.21 0.64 -15.01
CA VAL A 185 -6.25 0.86 -14.00
C VAL A 185 -6.77 -0.51 -13.61
N HIS A 186 -6.37 -1.02 -12.43
CA HIS A 186 -6.75 -2.36 -11.99
C HIS A 186 -8.27 -2.43 -11.79
N SER A 187 -8.82 -1.48 -11.00
CA SER A 187 -10.27 -1.26 -10.86
C SER A 187 -10.60 -0.14 -9.86
N PHE A 188 -11.88 0.24 -9.80
CA PHE A 188 -12.47 1.10 -8.78
C PHE A 188 -13.03 0.26 -7.63
N LEU A 189 -12.65 0.63 -6.40
CA LEU A 189 -13.18 0.04 -5.18
C LEU A 189 -14.17 1.01 -4.56
N LEU A 190 -15.44 0.62 -4.47
CA LEU A 190 -16.43 1.44 -3.79
C LEU A 190 -16.24 1.33 -2.28
N THR A 191 -16.04 2.47 -1.63
CA THR A 191 -15.73 2.55 -0.19
C THR A 191 -16.79 3.30 0.59
N MET A 192 -16.86 3.00 1.89
CA MET A 192 -17.77 3.62 2.85
C MET A 192 -19.25 3.54 2.42
N ILE A 193 -19.64 2.42 1.81
CA ILE A 193 -21.01 2.22 1.35
C ILE A 193 -21.96 2.10 2.54
N SER A 194 -22.98 2.95 2.57
CA SER A 194 -24.04 2.98 3.58
C SER A 194 -25.38 2.47 3.01
N GLY A 195 -26.39 2.36 3.87
CA GLY A 195 -27.77 2.06 3.48
C GLY A 195 -28.52 3.25 2.86
N GLU A 196 -27.91 4.44 2.81
CA GLU A 196 -28.59 5.64 2.32
C GLU A 196 -28.85 5.57 0.81
N ASP A 197 -30.05 6.02 0.41
CA ASP A 197 -30.49 6.01 -0.98
C ASP A 197 -29.52 6.73 -1.91
N ILE A 198 -28.95 7.86 -1.49
CA ILE A 198 -28.04 8.65 -2.31
C ILE A 198 -26.76 7.87 -2.61
N THR A 199 -26.22 7.17 -1.62
CA THR A 199 -25.02 6.33 -1.74
C THR A 199 -25.27 5.16 -2.68
N ARG A 200 -26.41 4.47 -2.53
CA ARG A 200 -26.79 3.34 -3.40
C ARG A 200 -27.06 3.77 -4.84
N LYS A 201 -27.74 4.91 -5.04
CA LYS A 201 -27.95 5.49 -6.38
C LYS A 201 -26.63 5.87 -7.04
N MET A 202 -25.72 6.51 -6.31
CA MET A 202 -24.40 6.88 -6.84
C MET A 202 -23.56 5.65 -7.19
N ALA A 203 -23.55 4.62 -6.33
CA ALA A 203 -22.89 3.35 -6.61
C ALA A 203 -23.43 2.70 -7.90
N ALA A 204 -24.75 2.69 -8.09
CA ALA A 204 -25.37 2.17 -9.31
C ALA A 204 -24.99 2.96 -10.57
N ILE A 205 -24.88 4.29 -10.48
CA ILE A 205 -24.41 5.14 -11.59
C ILE A 205 -22.99 4.77 -11.98
N ILE A 206 -22.07 4.71 -11.00
CA ILE A 206 -20.66 4.35 -11.22
C ILE A 206 -20.57 2.94 -11.82
N ARG A 207 -21.31 1.96 -11.29
CA ARG A 207 -21.33 0.59 -11.83
C ARG A 207 -21.86 0.53 -13.26
N ARG A 208 -22.92 1.27 -13.58
CA ARG A 208 -23.49 1.31 -14.93
C ARG A 208 -22.51 1.88 -15.95
N GLU A 209 -21.77 2.92 -15.57
CA GLU A 209 -20.87 3.61 -16.49
C GLU A 209 -19.53 2.91 -16.67
N PHE A 210 -18.96 2.39 -15.58
CA PHE A 210 -17.61 1.83 -15.58
C PHE A 210 -17.59 0.29 -15.64
N GLY A 211 -18.75 -0.36 -15.48
CA GLY A 211 -18.96 -1.78 -15.70
C GLY A 211 -17.93 -2.67 -15.00
N PRO A 212 -17.19 -3.52 -15.73
CA PRO A 212 -16.25 -4.48 -15.16
C PRO A 212 -15.03 -3.82 -14.50
N ARG A 213 -14.81 -2.52 -14.73
CA ARG A 213 -13.78 -1.75 -14.03
C ARG A 213 -14.17 -1.41 -12.60
N VAL A 214 -15.35 -1.76 -12.12
CA VAL A 214 -15.71 -1.68 -10.70
C VAL A 214 -15.62 -3.07 -10.09
N TYR A 215 -15.01 -3.19 -8.91
CA TYR A 215 -15.02 -4.45 -8.16
C TYR A 215 -16.46 -4.87 -7.83
N ALA A 216 -16.75 -6.16 -7.87
CA ALA A 216 -18.02 -6.66 -7.35
C ALA A 216 -18.13 -6.38 -5.85
N THR A 217 -17.01 -6.56 -5.15
CA THR A 217 -16.92 -6.29 -3.72
C THR A 217 -16.98 -4.79 -3.39
N GLU A 218 -17.67 -4.45 -2.30
CA GLU A 218 -17.80 -3.10 -1.76
C GLU A 218 -17.32 -3.07 -0.31
N ILE A 219 -16.74 -1.94 0.12
CA ILE A 219 -16.37 -1.74 1.53
C ILE A 219 -17.48 -0.96 2.22
N SER A 220 -18.16 -1.61 3.16
CA SER A 220 -19.22 -0.98 3.96
C SER A 220 -18.67 0.16 4.83
N ARG A 221 -19.49 1.18 5.09
CA ARG A 221 -19.21 2.14 6.16
C ARG A 221 -19.28 1.40 7.49
N ALA A 222 -18.19 1.46 8.25
CA ALA A 222 -18.01 0.71 9.49
C ALA A 222 -17.47 1.66 10.58
N PRO A 223 -18.20 1.91 11.68
CA PRO A 223 -17.68 2.69 12.81
C PRO A 223 -16.40 2.08 13.41
N GLU A 224 -16.20 0.78 13.24
CA GLU A 224 -15.01 0.03 13.64
C GLU A 224 -13.74 0.58 13.00
N VAL A 225 -13.81 1.17 11.80
CA VAL A 225 -12.65 1.83 11.16
C VAL A 225 -12.13 2.98 12.03
N ALA A 226 -13.04 3.83 12.49
CA ALA A 226 -12.68 4.96 13.36
C ALA A 226 -12.26 4.49 14.75
N ALA A 227 -12.91 3.45 15.28
CA ALA A 227 -12.55 2.87 16.58
C ALA A 227 -11.18 2.19 16.55
N ALA A 228 -10.83 1.50 15.47
CA ALA A 228 -9.53 0.88 15.25
C ALA A 228 -8.43 1.94 15.16
N ALA A 229 -8.65 2.99 14.37
CA ALA A 229 -7.74 4.14 14.27
C ALA A 229 -7.53 4.83 15.64
N ALA A 230 -8.59 5.01 16.42
CA ALA A 230 -8.50 5.58 17.77
C ALA A 230 -7.75 4.70 18.79
N ARG A 231 -7.53 3.42 18.47
CA ARG A 231 -6.71 2.49 19.25
C ARG A 231 -5.38 2.16 18.59
N ASP A 232 -5.04 2.87 17.52
CA ASP A 232 -3.78 2.71 16.80
C ASP A 232 -3.50 1.26 16.34
N VAL A 233 -4.56 0.55 15.94
CA VAL A 233 -4.48 -0.83 15.44
C VAL A 233 -5.21 -0.97 14.10
N PRO A 234 -4.75 -1.85 13.19
CA PRO A 234 -5.44 -2.09 11.94
C PRO A 234 -6.84 -2.66 12.17
N LEU A 235 -7.81 -2.27 11.33
CA LEU A 235 -9.18 -2.81 11.37
C LEU A 235 -9.19 -4.35 11.32
N THR A 236 -8.32 -4.92 10.49
CA THR A 236 -8.10 -6.37 10.33
C THR A 236 -7.85 -7.12 11.63
N VAL A 237 -7.29 -6.44 12.63
CA VAL A 237 -7.01 -6.98 13.97
C VAL A 237 -8.05 -6.55 14.96
N PHE A 238 -8.47 -5.28 14.90
CA PHE A 238 -9.42 -4.71 15.83
C PHE A 238 -10.73 -5.51 15.85
N ASP A 239 -11.32 -5.70 14.67
CA ASP A 239 -12.56 -6.47 14.50
C ASP A 239 -12.52 -7.33 13.22
N PRO A 240 -12.08 -8.59 13.34
CA PRO A 240 -11.98 -9.52 12.23
C PRO A 240 -13.35 -9.91 11.63
N ASP A 241 -14.45 -9.60 12.33
CA ASP A 241 -15.79 -10.02 11.95
C ASP A 241 -16.64 -8.84 11.44
N CYS A 242 -16.10 -7.62 11.41
CA CYS A 242 -16.81 -6.44 10.90
C CYS A 242 -17.03 -6.48 9.37
N LEU A 243 -18.13 -5.88 8.91
CA LEU A 243 -18.54 -5.90 7.50
C LEU A 243 -17.50 -5.28 6.55
N ALA A 244 -16.83 -4.21 6.98
CA ALA A 244 -15.80 -3.57 6.15
C ALA A 244 -14.60 -4.51 5.91
N LEU A 245 -14.19 -5.27 6.93
CA LEU A 245 -13.12 -6.23 6.76
C LEU A 245 -13.54 -7.41 5.88
N ILE A 246 -14.77 -7.89 6.01
CA ILE A 246 -15.32 -8.89 5.10
C ILE A 246 -15.24 -8.41 3.65
N GLY A 247 -15.56 -7.13 3.42
CA GLY A 247 -15.34 -6.47 2.14
C GLY A 247 -13.89 -6.48 1.70
N TYR A 248 -12.92 -6.19 2.57
CA TYR A 248 -11.49 -6.20 2.19
C TYR A 248 -10.97 -7.61 1.88
N VAL A 249 -11.38 -8.64 2.62
CA VAL A 249 -10.99 -10.03 2.33
C VAL A 249 -11.57 -10.49 1.00
N GLY A 250 -12.86 -10.22 0.76
CA GLY A 250 -13.51 -10.51 -0.52
C GLY A 250 -12.87 -9.75 -1.68
N PHE A 251 -12.50 -8.48 -1.46
CA PHE A 251 -11.77 -7.68 -2.43
C PHE A 251 -10.41 -8.30 -2.77
N VAL A 252 -9.64 -8.78 -1.78
CA VAL A 252 -8.35 -9.42 -2.02
C VAL A 252 -8.50 -10.72 -2.81
N ALA A 253 -9.56 -11.50 -2.54
CA ALA A 253 -9.88 -12.68 -3.35
C ALA A 253 -10.12 -12.30 -4.83
N GLU A 254 -10.94 -11.28 -5.07
CA GLU A 254 -11.25 -10.77 -6.41
C GLU A 254 -10.01 -10.17 -7.10
N PHE A 255 -9.20 -9.40 -6.37
CA PHE A 255 -7.92 -8.84 -6.83
C PHE A 255 -6.95 -9.95 -7.27
N LEU A 256 -6.73 -10.96 -6.42
CA LEU A 256 -5.82 -12.06 -6.73
C LEU A 256 -6.31 -12.90 -7.92
N ALA A 257 -7.63 -13.02 -8.13
CA ALA A 257 -8.19 -13.69 -9.29
C ALA A 257 -7.90 -12.90 -10.58
N ARG A 258 -8.12 -11.58 -10.58
CA ARG A 258 -7.81 -10.69 -11.72
C ARG A 258 -6.31 -10.65 -12.04
N GLU A 259 -5.47 -10.67 -11.01
CA GLU A 259 -4.02 -10.70 -11.14
C GLU A 259 -3.50 -11.97 -11.81
N ARG A 260 -4.17 -13.12 -11.62
CA ARG A 260 -3.87 -14.35 -12.35
C ARG A 260 -4.28 -14.22 -13.82
N SER A 261 -5.51 -13.78 -14.08
CA SER A 261 -5.99 -13.63 -15.45
C SER A 261 -5.14 -12.66 -16.28
N MET A 262 -4.61 -11.59 -15.67
CA MET A 262 -3.71 -10.65 -16.37
C MET A 262 -2.33 -11.23 -16.67
N LYS A 263 -1.86 -12.23 -15.91
CA LYS A 263 -0.60 -12.94 -16.20
C LYS A 263 -0.76 -13.98 -17.31
N ASP A 264 -1.98 -14.47 -17.51
CA ASP A 264 -2.31 -15.50 -18.51
C ASP A 264 -2.59 -14.91 -19.91
N VAL A 265 -2.60 -13.58 -20.08
CA VAL A 265 -2.74 -12.92 -21.40
C VAL A 265 -1.35 -12.71 -22.02
N PRO A 266 -1.08 -13.24 -23.23
CA PRO A 266 0.20 -13.03 -23.92
C PRO A 266 0.49 -11.54 -24.17
N ALA A 267 1.78 -11.18 -24.04
CA ALA A 267 2.25 -9.79 -24.16
C ALA A 267 2.01 -9.13 -25.54
N ASP A 268 1.60 -9.89 -26.56
CA ASP A 268 1.31 -9.36 -27.90
C ASP A 268 -0.10 -8.76 -28.05
N MET A 269 -1.00 -8.96 -27.07
CA MET A 269 -2.37 -8.43 -27.09
C MET A 269 -2.58 -7.18 -26.21
N SER A 270 -1.54 -6.63 -25.58
CA SER A 270 -1.68 -5.54 -24.58
C SER A 270 -1.90 -4.13 -25.16
N ALA A 271 -2.20 -4.00 -26.46
CA ALA A 271 -2.53 -2.73 -27.13
C ALA A 271 -4.02 -2.68 -27.50
N GLY A 272 -4.88 -2.87 -26.51
CA GLY A 272 -6.34 -2.80 -26.65
C GLY A 272 -6.96 -3.11 -25.29
N ALA A 273 -8.00 -2.38 -24.90
CA ALA A 273 -8.73 -2.66 -23.67
C ALA A 273 -9.13 -4.15 -23.63
N PRO A 274 -9.06 -4.84 -22.48
CA PRO A 274 -9.45 -6.24 -22.43
C PRO A 274 -10.97 -6.34 -22.62
N GLU A 275 -11.39 -6.64 -23.85
CA GLU A 275 -12.69 -7.25 -24.11
C GLU A 275 -12.63 -8.69 -23.57
N GLN A 276 -13.54 -8.97 -22.63
CA GLN A 276 -13.92 -10.30 -22.11
C GLN A 276 -12.85 -11.40 -22.15
N VAL A 277 -12.11 -11.57 -21.05
CA VAL A 277 -11.42 -12.83 -20.76
C VAL A 277 -12.34 -13.68 -19.87
N ALA A 278 -13.22 -14.45 -20.51
CA ALA A 278 -13.91 -15.58 -19.87
C ALA A 278 -12.99 -16.80 -19.96
N GLY A 279 -12.47 -17.25 -18.82
CA GLY A 279 -11.66 -18.47 -18.74
C GLY A 279 -10.41 -18.35 -17.90
N ALA A 280 -10.51 -17.83 -16.67
CA ALA A 280 -9.49 -18.07 -15.66
C ALA A 280 -9.83 -19.36 -14.90
N ALA A 281 -8.82 -20.16 -14.55
CA ALA A 281 -8.98 -21.30 -13.66
C ALA A 281 -9.78 -20.89 -12.42
N ALA A 282 -10.74 -21.73 -12.01
CA ALA A 282 -11.62 -21.44 -10.88
C ALA A 282 -10.76 -20.96 -9.70
N PRO A 283 -11.13 -19.84 -9.03
CA PRO A 283 -10.45 -19.45 -7.82
C PRO A 283 -10.42 -20.65 -6.86
N PRO A 284 -9.41 -20.79 -5.97
CA PRO A 284 -9.61 -21.64 -4.79
C PRO A 284 -10.98 -21.29 -4.22
N ASP A 285 -11.76 -22.28 -3.79
CA ASP A 285 -13.13 -22.04 -3.33
C ASP A 285 -13.10 -20.77 -2.47
N ILE A 286 -13.81 -19.72 -2.92
CA ILE A 286 -13.72 -18.38 -2.31
C ILE A 286 -14.04 -18.50 -0.83
N LEU A 287 -14.87 -19.49 -0.46
CA LEU A 287 -15.14 -19.85 0.92
C LEU A 287 -13.88 -20.34 1.65
N GLU A 288 -13.18 -21.36 1.13
CA GLU A 288 -11.93 -21.87 1.71
C GLU A 288 -10.85 -20.78 1.82
N PHE A 289 -10.72 -19.94 0.78
CA PHE A 289 -9.79 -18.80 0.80
C PHE A 289 -10.13 -17.84 1.94
N ASN A 290 -11.40 -17.44 2.04
CA ASN A 290 -11.85 -16.52 3.07
C ASN A 290 -11.65 -17.14 4.46
N GLU A 291 -12.04 -18.40 4.66
CA GLU A 291 -11.88 -19.11 5.93
C GLU A 291 -10.42 -19.15 6.38
N MET A 292 -9.50 -19.47 5.48
CA MET A 292 -8.05 -19.45 5.75
C MET A 292 -7.58 -18.06 6.18
N VAL A 293 -7.96 -17.02 5.43
CA VAL A 293 -7.56 -15.63 5.72
C VAL A 293 -8.11 -15.19 7.08
N PHE A 294 -9.40 -15.38 7.35
CA PHE A 294 -10.02 -15.02 8.63
C PHE A 294 -9.43 -15.79 9.80
N ALA A 295 -9.15 -17.09 9.64
CA ALA A 295 -8.50 -17.88 10.69
C ALA A 295 -7.14 -17.28 11.08
N ARG A 296 -6.36 -16.81 10.10
CA ARG A 296 -5.07 -16.16 10.36
C ARG A 296 -5.24 -14.78 10.99
N LEU A 297 -6.19 -13.96 10.53
CA LEU A 297 -6.49 -12.65 11.13
C LEU A 297 -6.92 -12.77 12.60
N ARG A 298 -7.81 -13.72 12.92
CA ARG A 298 -8.24 -14.01 14.29
C ARG A 298 -7.07 -14.48 15.16
N LYS A 299 -6.16 -15.29 14.62
CA LYS A 299 -4.94 -15.69 15.34
C LYS A 299 -4.03 -14.49 15.65
N TRP A 300 -3.86 -13.57 14.71
CA TRP A 300 -3.08 -12.34 14.95
C TRP A 300 -3.74 -11.43 15.98
N LYS A 301 -5.07 -11.26 15.94
CA LYS A 301 -5.82 -10.58 17.00
C LYS A 301 -5.55 -11.17 18.38
N GLN A 302 -5.72 -12.48 18.53
CA GLN A 302 -5.47 -13.16 19.81
C GLN A 302 -4.02 -13.02 20.28
N ALA A 303 -3.05 -12.98 19.37
CA ALA A 303 -1.65 -12.79 19.73
C ALA A 303 -1.39 -11.36 20.25
N LEU A 304 -1.96 -10.35 19.59
CA LEU A 304 -1.84 -8.95 19.98
C LEU A 304 -2.61 -8.62 21.26
N GLU A 305 -3.71 -9.32 21.56
CA GLU A 305 -4.43 -9.18 22.84
C GLU A 305 -3.70 -9.83 24.02
N LYS A 306 -2.89 -10.88 23.76
CA LYS A 306 -2.12 -11.61 24.80
C LYS A 306 -0.79 -10.97 25.15
N GLN A 307 -0.22 -10.21 24.22
CA GLN A 307 0.92 -9.33 24.49
C GLN A 307 0.32 -8.03 25.05
N ASP A 308 0.42 -7.76 26.35
CA ASP A 308 -0.05 -6.51 26.97
C ASP A 308 0.55 -5.28 26.27
N ALA A 309 -0.09 -4.81 25.19
CA ALA A 309 0.43 -3.93 24.14
C ALA A 309 1.78 -4.41 23.53
N PRO A 310 1.92 -4.50 22.20
CA PRO A 310 3.18 -4.96 21.63
C PRO A 310 4.32 -4.02 22.05
N SER A 311 5.39 -4.57 22.61
CA SER A 311 6.71 -3.97 22.45
C SER A 311 6.99 -3.99 20.94
N PHE A 312 6.69 -2.89 20.25
CA PHE A 312 6.75 -2.78 18.79
C PHE A 312 8.16 -2.94 18.19
N ILE A 313 9.17 -3.30 18.99
CA ILE A 313 10.54 -3.51 18.57
C ILE A 313 11.21 -4.54 19.49
N GLU A 314 11.42 -5.76 19.02
CA GLU A 314 12.62 -6.55 19.36
C GLU A 314 13.10 -7.24 18.09
N ASP A 315 13.66 -6.42 17.19
CA ASP A 315 14.80 -6.77 16.33
C ASP A 315 15.05 -5.58 15.41
N SER A 316 15.68 -4.54 15.96
CA SER A 316 16.46 -3.66 15.09
C SER A 316 17.56 -4.49 14.45
N VAL A 317 17.91 -4.12 13.21
CA VAL A 317 18.87 -4.79 12.33
C VAL A 317 20.26 -5.11 12.93
N PRO A 318 20.76 -4.54 14.06
CA PRO A 318 22.05 -4.98 14.61
C PRO A 318 22.09 -6.45 15.08
N SER A 319 20.96 -7.06 15.45
CA SER A 319 20.98 -8.42 16.06
C SER A 319 21.29 -9.55 15.07
N ARG A 320 21.11 -9.34 13.76
CA ARG A 320 21.45 -10.32 12.71
C ARG A 320 22.88 -10.19 12.18
N LEU A 321 23.45 -8.99 12.18
CA LEU A 321 24.86 -8.78 11.80
C LEU A 321 25.84 -9.27 12.88
N ALA A 322 25.44 -9.22 14.16
CA ALA A 322 26.23 -9.82 15.25
C ALA A 322 26.37 -11.35 15.12
N LYS A 323 25.40 -12.04 14.50
CA LYS A 323 25.46 -13.49 14.24
C LYS A 323 26.29 -13.87 13.01
N ALA A 324 26.69 -12.89 12.18
CA ALA A 324 27.49 -13.11 10.98
C ALA A 324 29.00 -12.85 11.15
N GLY A 325 29.46 -12.50 12.35
CA GLY A 325 30.90 -12.37 12.65
C GLY A 325 31.63 -11.25 11.90
N VAL A 326 30.91 -10.25 11.40
CA VAL A 326 31.49 -9.09 10.72
C VAL A 326 31.09 -7.84 11.50
N LEU A 327 31.95 -7.43 12.43
CA LEU A 327 32.23 -6.04 12.84
C LEU A 327 33.21 -6.12 14.04
N SER A 328 34.50 -6.00 13.74
CA SER A 328 35.53 -5.75 14.75
C SER A 328 35.38 -4.32 15.29
N ALA A 329 35.58 -4.19 16.60
CA ALA A 329 35.57 -2.94 17.36
C ALA A 329 36.45 -1.83 16.77
N SER A 330 35.93 -0.61 16.73
CA SER A 330 36.55 0.61 17.28
C SER A 330 35.76 1.85 16.81
N ALA A 331 34.96 2.44 17.69
CA ALA A 331 34.45 3.80 17.49
C ALA A 331 35.50 4.81 17.99
N PRO A 332 35.84 5.89 17.25
CA PRO A 332 36.60 7.00 17.79
C PRO A 332 35.69 7.94 18.62
N PRO A 333 36.22 8.63 19.65
CA PRO A 333 35.43 9.53 20.49
C PRO A 333 35.14 10.85 19.76
N TRP A 334 33.88 11.28 19.77
CA TRP A 334 33.50 12.63 19.39
C TRP A 334 33.66 13.58 20.59
N PRO A 335 34.13 14.82 20.40
CA PRO A 335 34.41 15.74 21.49
C PRO A 335 33.12 16.34 22.07
N GLU A 336 33.05 16.42 23.39
CA GLU A 336 32.06 17.20 24.14
C GLU A 336 32.29 18.69 23.85
N THR A 337 31.24 19.40 23.41
CA THR A 337 31.24 20.87 23.46
C THR A 337 30.34 21.32 24.60
N GLU A 338 31.00 21.91 25.59
CA GLU A 338 30.45 22.62 26.73
C GLU A 338 29.52 23.76 26.32
N GLY A 339 28.67 24.16 27.28
CA GLY A 339 27.56 25.05 27.07
C GLY A 339 27.92 26.50 26.80
N GLU A 340 26.99 27.20 26.17
CA GLU A 340 26.95 28.65 26.19
C GLU A 340 25.51 29.13 26.34
N GLN A 341 25.32 29.93 27.38
CA GLN A 341 24.06 30.51 27.82
C GLN A 341 23.61 31.60 26.83
N ALA A 342 22.34 31.59 26.44
CA ALA A 342 21.72 32.72 25.76
C ALA A 342 21.23 33.75 26.80
N PRO A 343 21.53 35.05 26.65
CA PRO A 343 20.88 36.08 27.44
C PRO A 343 19.60 36.59 26.76
N ILE A 344 18.52 36.54 27.55
CA ILE A 344 17.24 37.31 27.58
C ILE A 344 16.56 37.63 26.25
#